data_AF-A0A9Q3GLD1-F1
#
_entry.id   AF-A0A9Q3GLD1-F1
#
_cell.length_a   1.000
_cell.length_b   1.000
_cell.length_c   1.000
_cell.angle_alpha   90.00
_cell.angle_beta   90.00
_cell.angle_gamma   90.00
#
_symmetry.space_group_name_H-M   'P 1'
#
loop_
_entity.id
_entity.type
_entity.pdbx_description
1 polymer ?
#
loop_
_entity_poly.entity_id
_entity_poly.type
_entity_poly.pdbx_seq_one_letter_code
_entity_poly.pdbx_strand_id
1 'polypeptide(L)'
;MQQMTQIMANLQDASSSESSRPPAFNTPSMKAPEFFDGTQPLNVRSFIQSFQLIFHNDLENFSQDRKKVLYTISFLIGRAAKWIEPYLSNLTNQDPSYLLNSWQLFKSQLFNLFGDINEVRKGEAELDALR
;
A
#
# COMPACT_ATOMS: atom_id res chain seq x y z
N MET A 1 -61.26 15.85 7.05
CA MET A 1 -59.96 16.33 6.52
C MET A 1 -58.92 16.43 7.65
N GLN A 2 -58.63 15.35 8.38
CA GLN A 2 -57.67 15.40 9.51
C GLN A 2 -56.60 14.29 9.48
N GLN A 3 -56.74 13.26 8.63
CA GLN A 3 -55.73 12.19 8.54
C GLN A 3 -54.55 12.54 7.61
N MET A 4 -54.71 13.48 6.68
CA MET A 4 -53.65 13.80 5.71
C MET A 4 -52.58 14.72 6.30
N THR A 5 -52.90 15.51 7.33
CA THR A 5 -51.97 16.41 8.01
C THR A 5 -51.01 15.67 8.96
N GLN A 6 -51.42 14.51 9.48
CA GLN A 6 -50.61 13.76 10.45
C GLN A 6 -49.45 12.99 9.78
N ILE A 7 -49.59 12.63 8.50
CA ILE A 7 -48.55 11.89 7.77
C ILE A 7 -47.36 12.81 7.45
N MET A 8 -47.58 14.12 7.27
CA MET A 8 -46.48 15.07 7.03
C MET A 8 -45.69 15.42 8.31
N ALA A 9 -46.29 15.28 9.50
CA ALA A 9 -45.61 15.57 10.76
C ALA A 9 -44.56 14.50 11.14
N ASN A 10 -44.77 13.24 10.71
CA ASN A 10 -43.87 12.13 11.05
C ASN A 10 -42.72 11.93 10.05
N LEU A 11 -42.71 12.64 8.92
CA LEU A 11 -41.64 12.56 7.91
C LEU A 11 -40.49 13.54 8.16
N GLN A 12 -40.65 14.49 9.09
CA GLN A 12 -39.62 15.47 9.42
C GLN A 12 -38.65 15.02 10.54
N ASP A 13 -38.99 13.96 11.29
CA ASP A 13 -38.25 13.55 12.51
C ASP A 13 -37.31 12.35 12.30
N ALA A 14 -37.24 11.80 11.08
CA ALA A 14 -36.40 10.64 10.75
C ALA A 14 -35.06 11.01 10.09
N SER A 15 -34.57 12.24 10.27
CA SER A 15 -33.29 12.70 9.69
C SER A 15 -32.37 13.38 10.69
N SER A 16 -32.21 12.76 11.86
CA SER A 16 -31.09 13.07 12.75
C SER A 16 -30.57 11.79 13.39
N SER A 17 -30.19 10.83 12.56
CA SER A 17 -29.14 9.90 12.96
C SER A 17 -27.83 10.68 12.93
N GLU A 18 -27.56 11.47 13.97
CA GLU A 18 -26.20 11.83 14.33
C GLU A 18 -25.48 10.52 14.65
N SER A 19 -24.97 9.91 13.58
CA SER A 19 -23.90 8.92 13.66
C SER A 19 -22.78 9.63 14.39
N SER A 20 -22.70 9.39 15.69
CA SER A 20 -21.58 9.77 16.54
C SER A 20 -20.39 8.96 16.02
N ARG A 21 -19.79 9.49 14.94
CA ARG A 21 -18.56 8.96 14.38
C ARG A 21 -17.59 8.91 15.55
N PRO A 22 -17.06 7.73 15.92
CA PRO A 22 -16.03 7.66 16.94
C PRO A 22 -14.95 8.68 16.56
N PRO A 23 -14.38 9.42 17.53
CA PRO A 23 -13.39 10.44 17.23
C PRO A 23 -12.35 9.79 16.32
N ALA A 24 -12.12 10.43 15.16
CA ALA A 24 -11.16 9.94 14.20
C ALA A 24 -9.86 9.67 14.97
N PHE A 25 -9.37 8.43 14.88
CA PHE A 25 -8.05 8.13 15.41
C PHE A 25 -7.09 9.07 14.69
N ASN A 26 -6.62 10.09 15.39
CA ASN A 26 -5.68 11.05 14.85
C ASN A 26 -4.35 10.32 14.78
N THR A 27 -4.12 9.59 13.68
CA THR A 27 -2.86 8.87 13.50
C THR A 27 -1.74 9.91 13.53
N PRO A 28 -0.74 9.76 14.42
CA PRO A 28 0.45 10.58 14.36
C PRO A 28 1.06 10.51 12.96
N SER A 29 1.71 11.60 12.52
CA SER A 29 2.45 11.58 11.25
C SER A 29 3.40 10.39 11.26
N MET A 30 3.27 9.53 10.25
CA MET A 30 4.06 8.32 10.17
C MET A 30 5.54 8.66 9.96
N LYS A 31 6.44 7.93 10.64
CA LYS A 31 7.88 8.02 10.35
C LYS A 31 8.09 7.75 8.86
N ALA A 32 8.85 8.62 8.19
CA ALA A 32 9.24 8.39 6.81
C ALA A 32 10.07 7.10 6.69
N PRO A 33 9.91 6.33 5.59
CA PRO A 33 10.77 5.19 5.30
C PRO A 33 12.24 5.59 5.18
N GLU A 34 13.13 4.65 5.49
CA GLU A 34 14.55 4.82 5.25
C GLU A 34 14.87 4.56 3.78
N PHE A 35 15.92 5.21 3.26
CA PHE A 35 16.40 4.95 1.90
C PHE A 35 16.97 3.53 1.79
N PHE A 36 16.76 2.90 0.64
CA PHE A 36 17.25 1.56 0.36
C PHE A 36 18.21 1.56 -0.83
N ASP A 37 19.45 1.15 -0.60
CA ASP A 37 20.51 1.13 -1.60
C ASP A 37 20.68 -0.22 -2.31
N GLY A 38 20.05 -1.28 -1.81
CA GLY A 38 20.16 -2.64 -2.32
C GLY A 38 21.44 -3.39 -1.90
N THR A 39 22.13 -2.98 -0.83
CA THR A 39 23.38 -3.64 -0.39
C THR A 39 23.19 -4.70 0.70
N GLN A 40 22.22 -4.53 1.59
CA GLN A 40 21.95 -5.44 2.71
C GLN A 40 20.65 -6.23 2.48
N PRO A 41 20.71 -7.54 2.19
CA PRO A 41 19.53 -8.27 1.77
C PRO A 41 18.42 -8.37 2.82
N LEU A 42 18.79 -8.43 4.10
CA LEU A 42 17.84 -8.49 5.21
C LEU A 42 16.99 -7.21 5.34
N ASN A 43 17.46 -6.08 4.78
CA ASN A 43 16.79 -4.80 4.93
C ASN A 43 15.63 -4.61 3.95
N VAL A 44 15.53 -5.40 2.87
CA VAL A 44 14.45 -5.26 1.88
C VAL A 44 13.08 -5.55 2.52
N ARG A 45 13.02 -6.47 3.48
CA ARG A 45 11.79 -6.82 4.19
C ARG A 45 11.30 -5.66 5.05
N SER A 46 12.16 -5.12 5.90
CA SER A 46 11.83 -3.97 6.75
C SER A 46 11.52 -2.73 5.92
N PHE A 47 12.24 -2.53 4.82
CA PHE A 47 11.95 -1.48 3.84
C PHE A 47 10.51 -1.59 3.33
N ILE A 48 10.11 -2.74 2.75
CA ILE A 48 8.75 -2.94 2.23
C ILE A 48 7.68 -2.82 3.34
N GLN A 49 7.94 -3.34 4.54
CA GLN A 49 6.99 -3.27 5.65
C GLN A 49 6.69 -1.83 6.07
N SER A 50 7.68 -0.93 6.03
CA SER A 50 7.48 0.49 6.35
C SER A 50 6.48 1.16 5.40
N PHE A 51 6.53 0.83 4.09
CA PHE A 51 5.57 1.32 3.10
C PHE A 51 4.18 0.70 3.27
N GLN A 52 4.09 -0.59 3.59
CA GLN A 52 2.80 -1.24 3.81
C GLN A 52 2.00 -0.58 4.94
N LEU A 53 2.70 -0.13 5.99
CA LEU A 53 2.09 0.61 7.08
C LEU A 53 1.56 1.97 6.59
N ILE A 54 2.33 2.69 5.76
CA ILE A 54 1.93 3.99 5.19
C ILE A 54 0.70 3.84 4.31
N PHE A 55 0.69 2.84 3.42
CA PHE A 55 -0.43 2.61 2.51
C PHE A 55 -1.70 2.19 3.25
N HIS A 56 -1.58 1.47 4.36
CA HIS A 56 -2.74 1.14 5.19
C HIS A 56 -3.28 2.33 5.96
N ASN A 57 -2.41 3.26 6.36
CA ASN A 57 -2.83 4.47 7.06
C ASN A 57 -3.50 5.49 6.12
N ASP A 58 -3.11 5.52 4.84
CA ASP A 58 -3.63 6.48 3.85
C ASP A 58 -4.12 5.77 2.57
N LEU A 59 -5.27 5.11 2.71
CA LEU A 59 -5.90 4.35 1.62
C LEU A 59 -6.34 5.24 0.45
N GLU A 60 -6.65 6.51 0.69
CA GLU A 60 -7.13 7.43 -0.34
C GLU A 60 -5.99 7.81 -1.29
N ASN A 61 -4.86 8.27 -0.74
CA ASN A 61 -3.69 8.63 -1.54
C ASN A 61 -3.04 7.41 -2.18
N PHE A 62 -3.07 6.25 -1.53
CA PHE A 62 -2.45 5.01 -2.02
C PHE A 62 -3.48 3.98 -2.56
N SER A 63 -4.61 4.47 -3.07
CA SER A 63 -5.67 3.66 -3.67
C SER A 63 -5.26 2.87 -4.93
N GLN A 64 -4.21 3.31 -5.63
CA GLN A 64 -3.70 2.67 -6.85
C GLN A 64 -2.30 2.12 -6.64
N ASP A 65 -2.05 0.92 -7.15
CA ASP A 65 -0.75 0.26 -7.05
C ASP A 65 0.38 1.09 -7.68
N ARG A 66 0.09 1.78 -8.78
CA ARG A 66 1.07 2.69 -9.39
C ARG A 66 1.56 3.78 -8.44
N LYS A 67 0.67 4.35 -7.62
CA LYS A 67 1.05 5.37 -6.64
C LYS A 67 1.96 4.79 -5.55
N LYS A 68 1.65 3.57 -5.09
CA LYS A 68 2.49 2.82 -4.14
C LYS A 68 3.89 2.57 -4.69
N VAL A 69 3.97 2.08 -5.93
CA VAL A 69 5.24 1.77 -6.59
C VAL A 69 6.07 3.03 -6.79
N LEU A 70 5.50 4.08 -7.39
CA LEU A 70 6.23 5.34 -7.63
C LEU A 70 6.72 6.00 -6.34
N TYR A 71 5.90 6.01 -5.28
CA TYR A 71 6.30 6.51 -3.98
C TYR A 71 7.42 5.66 -3.37
N THR A 72 7.36 4.33 -3.49
CA THR A 72 8.45 3.47 -2.98
C THR A 72 9.75 3.69 -3.75
N ILE A 73 9.68 3.91 -5.07
CA ILE A 73 10.83 4.16 -5.92
C ILE A 73 11.59 5.43 -5.51
N SER A 74 10.91 6.47 -5.00
CA SER A 74 11.57 7.70 -4.56
C SER A 74 12.50 7.51 -3.35
N PHE A 75 12.44 6.36 -2.69
CA PHE A 75 13.33 5.99 -1.58
C PHE A 75 14.41 4.98 -2.00
N LEU A 76 14.45 4.58 -3.27
CA LEU A 76 15.55 3.77 -3.80
C LEU A 76 16.74 4.67 -4.12
N ILE A 77 17.91 4.24 -3.67
CA ILE A 77 19.19 4.89 -3.96
C ILE A 77 20.19 3.84 -4.47
N GLY A 78 21.39 4.28 -4.84
CA GLY A 78 22.52 3.37 -5.12
C GLY A 78 22.20 2.30 -6.18
N ARG A 79 22.38 1.03 -5.80
CA ARG A 79 22.18 -0.13 -6.69
C ARG A 79 20.71 -0.34 -7.03
N ALA A 80 19.82 -0.14 -6.05
CA ALA A 80 18.39 -0.29 -6.24
C ALA A 80 17.83 0.76 -7.21
N ALA A 81 18.29 2.01 -7.13
CA ALA A 81 17.92 3.07 -8.08
C ALA A 81 18.37 2.75 -9.52
N LYS A 82 19.59 2.24 -9.70
CA LYS A 82 20.10 1.83 -11.03
C LYS A 82 19.27 0.71 -11.65
N TRP A 83 18.77 -0.22 -10.82
CA TRP A 83 17.94 -1.32 -11.30
C TRP A 83 16.59 -0.84 -11.85
N ILE A 84 15.96 0.15 -11.20
CA ILE A 84 14.62 0.60 -11.62
C ILE A 84 14.63 1.57 -12.81
N GLU A 85 15.78 2.20 -13.08
CA GLU A 85 15.96 3.22 -14.12
C GLU A 85 15.37 2.84 -15.49
N PRO A 86 15.58 1.62 -16.04
CA PRO A 86 15.03 1.24 -17.35
C PRO A 86 13.49 1.26 -17.40
N TYR A 87 12.82 1.04 -16.26
CA TYR A 87 11.36 1.06 -16.18
C TYR A 87 10.82 2.50 -16.13
N LEU A 88 11.60 3.45 -15.61
CA LEU A 88 11.21 4.86 -15.57
C LEU A 88 11.22 5.51 -16.96
N SER A 89 11.91 4.93 -17.94
CA SER A 89 11.87 5.39 -19.33
C SER A 89 10.50 5.23 -19.99
N ASN A 90 9.60 4.41 -19.43
CA ASN A 90 8.25 4.19 -19.97
C ASN A 90 7.16 4.35 -18.88
N LEU A 91 7.14 5.53 -18.25
CA LEU A 91 6.13 5.89 -17.24
C LEU A 91 4.70 5.88 -17.77
N THR A 92 4.46 5.95 -19.07
CA THR A 92 3.10 5.99 -19.64
C THR A 92 2.52 4.61 -19.91
N ASN A 93 3.30 3.53 -19.75
CA ASN A 93 2.80 2.17 -19.91
C ASN A 93 1.65 1.90 -18.92
N GLN A 94 0.50 1.50 -19.44
CA GLN A 94 -0.72 1.21 -18.66
C GLN A 94 -1.00 -0.28 -18.50
N ASP A 95 -0.13 -1.15 -19.01
CA ASP A 95 -0.27 -2.60 -18.86
C ASP A 95 -0.31 -2.94 -17.35
N PRO A 96 -1.36 -3.63 -16.86
CA PRO A 96 -1.46 -4.03 -15.45
C PRO A 96 -0.32 -4.94 -14.99
N SER A 97 0.30 -5.68 -15.90
CA SER A 97 1.47 -6.53 -15.65
C SER A 97 2.79 -5.76 -15.71
N TYR A 98 2.76 -4.47 -16.06
CA TYR A 98 3.96 -3.64 -16.04
C TYR A 98 4.43 -3.40 -14.60
N LEU A 99 5.75 -3.41 -14.40
CA LEU A 99 6.37 -3.29 -13.08
C LEU A 99 5.86 -2.08 -12.28
N LEU A 100 5.67 -0.94 -12.96
CA LEU A 100 5.22 0.29 -12.32
C LEU A 100 3.73 0.31 -11.97
N ASN A 101 2.92 -0.61 -12.51
CA ASN A 101 1.48 -0.65 -12.32
C ASN A 101 1.02 -1.74 -11.35
N SER A 102 1.91 -2.64 -10.93
CA SER A 102 1.58 -3.74 -10.02
C SER A 102 2.49 -3.74 -8.79
N TRP A 103 1.89 -3.48 -7.63
CA TRP A 103 2.62 -3.51 -6.35
C TRP A 103 3.15 -4.92 -6.05
N GLN A 104 2.39 -5.94 -6.41
CA GLN A 104 2.79 -7.33 -6.23
C GLN A 104 4.01 -7.68 -7.08
N LEU A 105 4.01 -7.32 -8.37
CA LEU A 105 5.13 -7.59 -9.26
C LEU A 105 6.38 -6.83 -8.83
N PHE A 106 6.22 -5.54 -8.48
CA PHE A 106 7.30 -4.72 -7.96
C PHE A 106 7.97 -5.35 -6.73
N LYS A 107 7.18 -5.72 -5.73
CA LYS A 107 7.69 -6.41 -4.54
C LYS A 107 8.43 -7.71 -4.90
N SER A 108 7.81 -8.55 -5.72
CA SER A 108 8.39 -9.83 -6.13
C SER A 108 9.77 -9.64 -6.77
N GLN A 109 9.89 -8.72 -7.72
CA GLN A 109 11.17 -8.41 -8.36
C GLN A 109 12.19 -7.82 -7.37
N LEU A 110 11.75 -6.92 -6.48
CA LEU A 110 12.62 -6.34 -5.47
C LEU A 110 13.17 -7.41 -4.51
N PHE A 111 12.33 -8.33 -4.04
CA PHE A 111 12.77 -9.46 -3.20
C PHE A 111 13.65 -10.45 -3.96
N ASN A 112 13.36 -10.74 -5.23
CA ASN A 112 14.19 -11.64 -6.03
C ASN A 112 15.61 -11.10 -6.25
N LEU A 113 15.75 -9.78 -6.36
CA LEU A 113 17.04 -9.13 -6.65
C LEU A 113 17.83 -8.77 -5.39
N PHE A 114 17.13 -8.36 -4.33
CA PHE A 114 17.74 -7.81 -3.12
C PHE A 114 17.37 -8.56 -1.84
N GLY A 115 16.56 -9.61 -1.89
CA GLY A 115 16.26 -10.45 -0.73
C GLY A 115 17.31 -11.52 -0.51
N ASP A 116 17.30 -12.12 0.69
CA ASP A 116 18.11 -13.29 0.98
C ASP A 116 17.46 -14.54 0.35
N ILE A 117 18.20 -15.18 -0.56
CA ILE A 117 17.78 -16.43 -1.24
C ILE A 117 17.45 -17.53 -0.21
N ASN A 118 18.12 -17.52 0.95
CA ASN A 118 17.90 -18.50 2.00
C ASN A 118 16.60 -18.24 2.78
N GLU A 119 16.18 -16.99 2.97
CA GLU A 119 14.87 -16.70 3.59
C GLU A 119 13.73 -17.19 2.70
N VAL A 120 13.83 -16.97 1.39
CA VAL A 120 12.80 -17.42 0.43
C VAL A 120 12.68 -18.95 0.47
N ARG A 121 13.82 -19.66 0.36
CA ARG A 121 13.85 -21.13 0.44
C ARG A 121 13.35 -21.67 1.79
N LYS A 122 13.69 -21.00 2.88
CA LYS A 122 13.27 -21.44 4.22
C LYS A 122 11.77 -21.27 4.41
N GLY A 123 11.19 -20.16 3.93
CA GLY A 123 9.75 -19.95 3.95
C GLY A 123 8.98 -20.99 3.13
N GLU A 124 9.49 -21.36 1.95
CA GLU A 124 8.91 -22.44 1.13
C GLU A 124 8.99 -23.80 1.83
N ALA A 125 10.14 -24.13 2.41
CA ALA A 125 10.34 -25.38 3.14
C ALA A 125 9.44 -25.48 4.40
N GLU A 126 9.22 -24.38 5.11
CA GLU A 126 8.31 -24.32 6.27
C GLU A 126 6.84 -24.51 5.85
N LEU A 127 6.43 -23.98 4.69
CA LEU A 127 5.07 -24.17 4.16
C LEU A 127 4.81 -25.61 3.70
N ASP A 128 5.80 -26.25 3.06
CA ASP A 128 5.69 -27.66 2.68
C ASP A 128 5.71 -28.59 3.90
N ALA A 129 6.41 -28.23 4.97
CA ALA A 129 6.41 -28.98 6.22
C ALA A 129 5.08 -28.92 7.00
N LEU A 130 4.17 -28.00 6.64
CA LEU A 130 2.85 -27.83 7.26
C LEU A 130 1.72 -28.50 6.47
N ARG A 131 2.03 -29.19 5.37
CA ARG A 131 1.08 -29.81 4.43
C ARG A 131 0.98 -31.31 4.60
#